data_AF-A0A961PAU1-F1
#
_entry.id   AF-A0A961PAU1-F1
#
_cell.length_a   1.000
_cell.length_b   1.000
_cell.length_c   1.000
_cell.angle_alpha   90.00
_cell.angle_beta   90.00
_cell.angle_gamma   90.00
#
_symmetry.space_group_name_H-M   'P 1'
#
loop_
_entity.id
_entity.type
_entity.pdbx_description
1 polymer ?
#
loop_
_entity_poly.entity_id
_entity_poly.type
_entity_poly.pdbx_seq_one_letter_code
_entity_poly.pdbx_strand_id
1 'polypeptide(L)'
;MGPFPHNAPKATISDDNPAGTDGFEFVEFAHPEPEKLDLTFRQMGFVPVAKHRAKAITLYRQGDITYVLNAEPASHAAAFIVAHGPCAPAMAWRVVDARVALKRALDLGATEYKVPGKSLDVPAVIGIGGSLLYFVDTYGEKGSPYAAEYDWLGAPDPRPEGFGFYYLDHLTHNVIRGNMDTWYRFYAETFKF
;
A
#
# COMPACT_ATOMS: atom_id res chain seq x y z
N MET A 1 11.62 -0.01 -8.64
CA MET A 1 11.94 0.52 -7.29
C MET A 1 12.72 1.81 -7.49
N GLY A 2 12.08 2.98 -7.36
CA GLY A 2 12.72 4.27 -7.64
C GLY A 2 13.89 4.53 -6.67
N PRO A 3 15.00 5.14 -7.11
CA PRO A 3 16.22 5.20 -6.33
C PRO A 3 16.20 6.39 -5.35
N PHE A 4 16.90 6.21 -4.23
CA PHE A 4 17.60 7.30 -3.56
C PHE A 4 18.41 8.10 -4.61
N PRO A 5 18.41 9.46 -4.62
CA PRO A 5 18.07 10.35 -3.51
C PRO A 5 16.69 11.05 -3.62
N HIS A 6 16.21 11.49 -2.45
CA HIS A 6 14.89 12.06 -2.13
C HIS A 6 14.42 13.32 -2.88
N ASN A 7 15.20 13.78 -3.85
CA ASN A 7 14.84 14.86 -4.78
C ASN A 7 14.68 14.33 -6.20
N ALA A 8 14.52 13.00 -6.36
CA ALA A 8 14.20 12.42 -7.63
C ALA A 8 12.94 13.13 -8.18
N PRO A 9 12.98 13.60 -9.43
CA PRO A 9 11.79 14.14 -10.05
C PRO A 9 10.72 13.05 -10.04
N LYS A 10 9.46 13.48 -9.96
CA LYS A 10 8.31 12.59 -10.11
C LYS A 10 8.52 11.68 -11.31
N ALA A 11 8.25 10.38 -11.14
CA ALA A 11 8.39 9.42 -12.22
C ALA A 11 7.59 9.83 -13.47
N THR A 12 8.04 9.37 -14.63
CA THR A 12 7.30 9.46 -15.90
C THR A 12 7.07 8.08 -16.47
N ILE A 13 5.93 7.87 -17.12
CA ILE A 13 5.68 6.65 -17.87
C ILE A 13 6.65 6.63 -19.06
N SER A 14 7.40 5.54 -19.19
CA SER A 14 8.41 5.34 -20.21
C SER A 14 8.54 3.85 -20.52
N ASP A 15 9.31 3.49 -21.54
CA ASP A 15 9.56 2.08 -21.84
C ASP A 15 10.23 1.36 -20.65
N ASP A 16 11.08 2.03 -19.88
CA ASP A 16 11.78 1.46 -18.72
C ASP A 16 10.97 1.49 -17.42
N ASN A 17 9.97 2.36 -17.32
CA ASN A 17 8.99 2.38 -16.23
C ASN A 17 7.56 2.42 -16.79
N PRO A 18 7.09 1.32 -17.41
CA PRO A 18 5.87 1.31 -18.22
C PRO A 18 4.59 1.41 -17.39
N ALA A 19 4.65 1.08 -16.10
CA ALA A 19 3.57 1.31 -15.14
C ALA A 19 3.69 2.66 -14.41
N GLY A 20 4.77 3.42 -14.65
CA GLY A 20 5.03 4.70 -13.98
C GLY A 20 5.13 4.58 -12.47
N THR A 21 5.73 3.51 -11.92
CA THR A 21 5.91 3.35 -10.47
C THR A 21 6.79 4.45 -9.88
N ASP A 22 6.41 4.95 -8.70
CA ASP A 22 7.04 6.08 -8.01
C ASP A 22 7.20 5.84 -6.49
N GLY A 23 7.51 4.59 -6.13
CA GLY A 23 7.70 4.15 -4.75
C GLY A 23 6.44 3.64 -4.06
N PHE A 24 6.55 3.38 -2.75
CA PHE A 24 5.45 2.91 -1.92
C PHE A 24 4.53 4.05 -1.49
N GLU A 25 3.24 3.77 -1.38
CA GLU A 25 2.28 4.64 -0.71
C GLU A 25 1.99 4.15 0.71
N PHE A 26 1.64 2.86 0.87
CA PHE A 26 1.41 2.27 2.18
C PHE A 26 1.67 0.76 2.23
N VAL A 27 1.80 0.25 3.46
CA VAL A 27 1.62 -1.17 3.77
C VAL A 27 0.41 -1.30 4.69
N GLU A 28 -0.48 -2.22 4.36
CA GLU A 28 -1.66 -2.53 5.16
C GLU A 28 -1.36 -3.70 6.09
N PHE A 29 -1.85 -3.62 7.31
CA PHE A 29 -1.71 -4.62 8.36
C PHE A 29 -3.06 -4.92 8.99
N ALA A 30 -3.23 -6.18 9.37
CA ALA A 30 -4.47 -6.65 9.97
C ALA A 30 -4.16 -7.71 11.04
N HIS A 31 -4.93 -7.67 12.14
CA HIS A 31 -4.77 -8.57 13.28
C HIS A 31 -6.16 -8.87 13.88
N PRO A 32 -6.45 -10.10 14.37
CA PRO A 32 -7.70 -10.41 15.10
C PRO A 32 -7.94 -9.50 16.32
N GLU A 33 -6.85 -9.11 16.96
CA GLU A 33 -6.74 -8.17 18.10
C GLU A 33 -5.99 -6.89 17.65
N PRO A 34 -6.67 -5.93 17.00
CA PRO A 34 -6.03 -4.75 16.38
C PRO A 34 -5.23 -3.87 17.34
N GLU A 35 -5.57 -3.87 18.63
CA GLU A 35 -4.85 -3.15 19.68
C GLU A 35 -3.39 -3.60 19.84
N LYS A 36 -3.07 -4.85 19.47
CA LYS A 36 -1.67 -5.33 19.45
C LYS A 36 -0.86 -4.64 18.36
N LEU A 37 -1.47 -4.35 17.21
CA LEU A 37 -0.83 -3.58 16.15
C LEU A 37 -0.70 -2.11 16.53
N ASP A 38 -1.72 -1.48 17.14
CA ASP A 38 -1.60 -0.10 17.67
C ASP A 38 -0.39 0.02 18.62
N LEU A 39 -0.29 -0.87 19.60
CA LEU A 39 0.84 -0.89 20.54
C LEU A 39 2.18 -1.05 19.82
N THR A 40 2.27 -2.00 18.89
CA THR A 40 3.51 -2.28 18.14
C THR A 40 3.93 -1.08 17.28
N PHE A 41 2.99 -0.45 16.57
CA PHE A 41 3.28 0.71 15.72
C PHE A 41 3.79 1.89 16.54
N ARG A 42 3.18 2.14 17.71
CA ARG A 42 3.66 3.18 18.64
C ARG A 42 5.06 2.90 19.15
N GLN A 43 5.38 1.64 19.46
CA GLN A 43 6.73 1.22 19.86
C GLN A 43 7.77 1.38 18.74
N MET A 44 7.34 1.41 17.48
CA MET A 44 8.17 1.70 16.31
C MET A 44 8.25 3.20 15.98
N GLY A 45 7.67 4.08 16.79
CA GLY A 45 7.69 5.54 16.58
C GLY A 45 6.60 6.07 15.64
N PHE A 46 5.65 5.23 15.22
CA PHE A 46 4.50 5.68 14.44
C PHE A 46 3.42 6.27 15.34
N VAL A 47 2.67 7.24 14.82
CA VAL A 47 1.51 7.82 15.51
C VAL A 47 0.26 7.72 14.65
N PRO A 48 -0.93 7.52 15.23
CA PRO A 48 -2.17 7.55 14.46
C PRO A 48 -2.42 8.99 13.98
N VAL A 49 -2.71 9.16 12.70
CA VAL A 49 -2.88 10.48 12.08
C VAL A 49 -4.26 10.69 11.46
N ALA A 50 -4.97 9.63 11.11
CA ALA A 50 -6.32 9.71 10.55
C ALA A 50 -7.12 8.45 10.82
N LYS A 51 -8.44 8.56 10.78
CA LYS A 51 -9.38 7.43 10.80
C LYS A 51 -10.30 7.49 9.59
N HIS A 52 -10.63 6.34 9.03
CA HIS A 52 -11.60 6.28 7.94
C HIS A 52 -12.97 6.73 8.46
N ARG A 53 -13.71 7.50 7.64
CA ARG A 53 -15.03 8.06 7.99
C ARG A 53 -16.12 7.03 8.30
N ALA A 54 -15.95 5.78 7.88
CA ALA A 54 -17.02 4.78 7.87
C ALA A 54 -16.52 3.37 8.23
N LYS A 55 -15.25 3.06 7.96
CA LYS A 55 -14.64 1.76 8.25
C LYS A 55 -13.77 1.83 9.49
N ALA A 56 -13.59 0.72 10.19
CA ALA A 56 -12.67 0.58 11.31
C ALA A 56 -11.20 0.52 10.84
N ILE A 57 -10.72 1.60 10.22
CA ILE A 57 -9.38 1.71 9.65
C ILE A 57 -8.69 2.95 10.21
N THR A 58 -7.44 2.78 10.67
CA THR A 58 -6.62 3.87 11.21
C THR A 58 -5.31 3.97 10.44
N LEU A 59 -4.95 5.18 10.03
CA LEU A 59 -3.66 5.48 9.42
C LEU A 59 -2.64 5.82 10.50
N TYR A 60 -1.48 5.19 10.44
CA TYR A 60 -0.31 5.48 11.25
C TYR A 60 0.81 6.03 10.38
N ARG A 61 1.50 7.07 10.85
CA ARG A 61 2.63 7.66 10.11
C ARG A 61 3.86 7.94 10.96
N GLN A 62 4.99 7.88 10.26
CA GLN A 62 6.30 8.35 10.67
C GLN A 62 7.04 8.76 9.39
N GLY A 63 7.50 10.00 9.29
CA GLY A 63 8.02 10.57 8.06
C GLY A 63 7.00 10.47 6.92
N ASP A 64 7.43 9.93 5.77
CA ASP A 64 6.58 9.68 4.61
C ASP A 64 6.02 8.23 4.58
N ILE A 65 6.25 7.44 5.63
CA ILE A 65 5.77 6.06 5.73
C ILE A 65 4.33 6.07 6.24
N THR A 66 3.43 5.41 5.53
CA THR A 66 2.07 5.14 5.99
C THR A 66 1.86 3.65 6.24
N TYR A 67 1.46 3.31 7.46
CA TYR A 67 0.89 2.02 7.82
C TYR A 67 -0.62 2.14 7.96
N VAL A 68 -1.35 1.25 7.28
CA VAL A 68 -2.80 1.14 7.40
C VAL A 68 -3.10 0.02 8.37
N LEU A 69 -3.74 0.33 9.49
CA LEU A 69 -4.32 -0.68 10.38
C LEU A 69 -5.78 -0.88 9.97
N ASN A 70 -6.08 -2.02 9.35
CA ASN A 70 -7.44 -2.37 8.95
C ASN A 70 -8.05 -3.38 9.93
N ALA A 71 -9.04 -2.91 10.69
CA ALA A 71 -9.83 -3.71 11.62
C ALA A 71 -11.31 -3.82 11.18
N GLU A 72 -11.62 -3.49 9.91
CA GLU A 72 -12.98 -3.51 9.37
C GLU A 72 -13.46 -4.96 9.18
N PRO A 73 -14.55 -5.41 9.84
CA PRO A 73 -14.99 -6.80 9.76
C PRO A 73 -15.43 -7.25 8.37
N ALA A 74 -16.05 -6.35 7.58
CA ALA A 74 -16.51 -6.63 6.23
C ALA A 74 -15.48 -6.19 5.18
N SER A 75 -14.23 -6.65 5.32
CA SER A 75 -13.11 -6.26 4.47
C SER A 75 -12.32 -7.43 3.88
N HIS A 76 -11.51 -7.14 2.85
CA HIS A 76 -10.51 -8.09 2.35
C HIS A 76 -9.56 -8.51 3.48
N ALA A 77 -9.09 -7.55 4.28
CA ALA A 77 -8.17 -7.79 5.38
C ALA A 77 -8.74 -8.78 6.41
N ALA A 78 -10.01 -8.63 6.80
CA ALA A 78 -10.67 -9.55 7.72
C ALA A 78 -10.73 -10.99 7.17
N ALA A 79 -11.08 -11.16 5.90
CA ALA A 79 -11.07 -12.48 5.26
C ALA A 79 -9.64 -13.06 5.14
N PHE A 80 -8.65 -12.21 4.87
CA PHE A 80 -7.26 -12.60 4.73
C PHE A 80 -6.66 -13.09 6.06
N ILE A 81 -7.00 -12.44 7.19
CA ILE A 81 -6.60 -12.89 8.53
C ILE A 81 -7.08 -14.31 8.84
N VAL A 82 -8.28 -14.71 8.40
CA VAL A 82 -8.80 -16.08 8.64
C VAL A 82 -7.89 -17.14 8.03
N ALA A 83 -7.29 -16.86 6.87
CA ALA A 83 -6.38 -17.77 6.19
C ALA A 83 -4.93 -17.68 6.68
N HIS A 84 -4.48 -16.50 7.15
CA HIS A 84 -3.06 -16.21 7.35
C HIS A 84 -2.66 -15.81 8.78
N GLY A 85 -3.62 -15.59 9.68
CA GLY A 85 -3.38 -14.99 10.99
C GLY A 85 -2.99 -13.50 10.87
N PRO A 86 -2.34 -12.93 11.91
CA PRO A 86 -1.78 -11.58 11.85
C PRO A 86 -0.81 -11.41 10.67
N CYS A 87 -1.05 -10.41 9.82
CA CYS A 87 -0.32 -10.31 8.54
C CYS A 87 -0.39 -8.91 7.91
N ALA A 88 0.30 -8.76 6.78
CA ALA A 88 0.16 -7.63 5.86
C ALA A 88 -0.68 -8.07 4.64
N PRO A 89 -2.01 -7.84 4.61
CA PRO A 89 -2.87 -8.33 3.54
C PRO A 89 -2.75 -7.54 2.24
N ALA A 90 -2.09 -6.37 2.25
CA ALA A 90 -1.94 -5.56 1.05
C ALA A 90 -0.81 -4.54 1.13
N MET A 91 -0.45 -3.99 -0.03
CA MET A 91 0.44 -2.84 -0.18
C MET A 91 -0.06 -1.93 -1.29
N ALA A 92 0.41 -0.68 -1.30
CA ALA A 92 0.12 0.27 -2.36
C ALA A 92 1.38 0.86 -2.96
N TRP A 93 1.36 1.09 -4.27
CA TRP A 93 2.38 1.85 -4.95
C TRP A 93 1.84 3.19 -5.42
N ARG A 94 2.70 4.20 -5.29
CA ARG A 94 2.56 5.43 -6.04
C ARG A 94 2.81 5.12 -7.51
N VAL A 95 1.92 5.60 -8.38
CA VAL A 95 2.05 5.48 -9.83
C VAL A 95 1.71 6.79 -10.51
N VAL A 96 2.26 7.06 -11.69
CA VAL A 96 1.97 8.29 -12.43
C VAL A 96 0.47 8.41 -12.79
N ASP A 97 -0.11 7.29 -13.23
CA ASP A 97 -1.53 7.15 -13.61
C ASP A 97 -2.03 5.74 -13.24
N ALA A 98 -3.05 5.68 -12.37
CA ALA A 98 -3.55 4.40 -11.84
C ALA A 98 -4.25 3.54 -12.90
N ARG A 99 -4.85 4.17 -13.92
CA ARG A 99 -5.53 3.45 -15.01
C ARG A 99 -4.52 2.80 -15.95
N VAL A 100 -3.41 3.48 -16.23
CA VAL A 100 -2.32 2.91 -17.04
C VAL A 100 -1.68 1.71 -16.32
N ALA A 101 -1.36 1.88 -15.03
CA ALA A 101 -0.79 0.80 -14.22
C ALA A 101 -1.74 -0.41 -14.13
N LEU A 102 -3.03 -0.16 -13.86
CA LEU A 102 -4.05 -1.21 -13.86
C LEU A 102 -4.13 -1.92 -15.21
N LYS A 103 -4.31 -1.18 -16.31
CA LYS A 103 -4.45 -1.76 -17.64
C LYS A 103 -3.26 -2.67 -17.97
N ARG A 104 -2.04 -2.21 -17.69
CA ARG A 104 -0.83 -3.01 -17.92
C ARG A 104 -0.83 -4.31 -17.11
N ALA A 105 -1.18 -4.25 -15.83
CA ALA A 105 -1.28 -5.44 -15.00
C ALA A 105 -2.31 -6.44 -15.57
N LEU A 106 -3.46 -5.96 -16.02
CA LEU A 106 -4.50 -6.80 -16.63
C LEU A 106 -4.08 -7.39 -17.98
N ASP A 107 -3.43 -6.61 -18.85
CA ASP A 107 -2.89 -7.09 -20.12
C ASP A 107 -1.88 -8.23 -19.93
N LEU A 108 -1.20 -8.27 -18.78
CA LEU A 108 -0.22 -9.29 -18.38
C LEU A 108 -0.80 -10.38 -17.47
N GLY A 109 -2.12 -10.46 -17.35
CA GLY A 109 -2.82 -11.57 -16.69
C GLY A 109 -3.12 -11.38 -15.20
N ALA A 110 -2.91 -10.18 -14.64
CA ALA A 110 -3.39 -9.89 -13.30
C ALA A 110 -4.93 -9.88 -13.25
N THR A 111 -5.48 -10.13 -12.06
CA THR A 111 -6.93 -10.03 -11.82
C THR A 111 -7.22 -8.78 -11.00
N GLU A 112 -8.11 -7.91 -11.51
CA GLU A 112 -8.56 -6.74 -10.77
C GLU A 112 -9.42 -7.14 -9.56
N TYR A 113 -9.19 -6.51 -8.42
CA TYR A 113 -10.02 -6.66 -7.24
C TYR A 113 -11.18 -5.66 -7.28
N LYS A 114 -12.39 -6.14 -7.53
CA LYS A 114 -13.61 -5.33 -7.71
C LYS A 114 -14.63 -5.45 -6.57
N VAL A 115 -14.32 -6.25 -5.56
CA VAL A 115 -15.23 -6.50 -4.43
C VAL A 115 -15.09 -5.37 -3.39
N PRO A 116 -16.15 -5.01 -2.64
CA PRO A 116 -16.02 -4.09 -1.51
C PRO A 116 -15.03 -4.60 -0.45
N GLY A 117 -14.57 -3.70 0.43
CA GLY A 117 -13.68 -4.08 1.53
C GLY A 117 -12.22 -3.68 1.35
N LYS A 118 -11.93 -2.84 0.35
CA LYS A 118 -10.64 -2.14 0.19
C LYS A 118 -10.41 -1.08 1.28
N SER A 119 -9.15 -0.84 1.62
CA SER A 119 -8.72 0.23 2.53
C SER A 119 -8.74 1.62 1.89
N LEU A 120 -8.62 1.69 0.57
CA LEU A 120 -8.68 2.93 -0.20
C LEU A 120 -9.45 2.68 -1.50
N ASP A 121 -10.31 3.61 -1.93
CA ASP A 121 -11.07 3.46 -3.16
C ASP A 121 -10.28 3.87 -4.42
N VAL A 122 -9.22 3.10 -4.67
CA VAL A 122 -8.39 3.19 -5.87
C VAL A 122 -8.32 1.83 -6.56
N PRO A 123 -7.86 1.75 -7.83
CA PRO A 123 -7.61 0.48 -8.50
C PRO A 123 -6.68 -0.44 -7.71
N ALA A 124 -6.98 -1.74 -7.71
CA ALA A 124 -6.12 -2.75 -7.11
C ALA A 124 -6.20 -4.08 -7.87
N VAL A 125 -5.13 -4.86 -7.82
CA VAL A 125 -5.07 -6.23 -8.37
C VAL A 125 -4.78 -7.24 -7.26
N ILE A 126 -5.16 -8.50 -7.50
CA ILE A 126 -4.80 -9.62 -6.64
C ILE A 126 -3.32 -9.96 -6.88
N GLY A 127 -2.51 -9.76 -5.85
CA GLY A 127 -1.08 -10.03 -5.80
C GLY A 127 -0.75 -11.32 -5.06
N ILE A 128 0.46 -11.36 -4.50
CA ILE A 128 1.04 -12.56 -3.91
C ILE A 128 0.20 -13.14 -2.78
N GLY A 129 -0.07 -14.44 -2.83
CA GLY A 129 -0.84 -15.14 -1.81
C GLY A 129 -2.29 -14.64 -1.66
N GLY A 130 -2.83 -13.90 -2.63
CA GLY A 130 -4.16 -13.29 -2.53
C GLY A 130 -4.17 -11.90 -1.88
N SER A 131 -2.99 -11.35 -1.56
CA SER A 131 -2.87 -9.97 -1.08
C SER A 131 -3.32 -8.97 -2.14
N LEU A 132 -3.61 -7.73 -1.76
CA LEU A 132 -3.92 -6.68 -2.73
C LEU A 132 -2.69 -5.82 -3.04
N LEU A 133 -2.56 -5.44 -4.30
CA LEU A 133 -1.65 -4.41 -4.76
C LEU A 133 -2.46 -3.23 -5.31
N TYR A 134 -2.45 -2.11 -4.59
CA TYR A 134 -3.16 -0.88 -4.97
C TYR A 134 -2.29 0.03 -5.84
N PHE A 135 -2.93 0.75 -6.76
CA PHE A 135 -2.31 1.78 -7.59
C PHE A 135 -2.83 3.16 -7.23
N VAL A 136 -1.96 4.01 -6.66
CA VAL A 136 -2.30 5.34 -6.15
C VAL A 136 -1.64 6.40 -7.02
N ASP A 137 -2.43 7.26 -7.66
CA ASP A 137 -1.93 8.35 -8.52
C ASP A 137 -2.15 9.76 -7.97
N THR A 138 -2.71 9.85 -6.76
CA THR A 138 -2.91 11.09 -5.99
C THR A 138 -1.90 11.15 -4.85
N TYR A 139 -0.81 11.89 -5.06
CA TYR A 139 0.26 12.15 -4.07
C TYR A 139 1.05 13.40 -4.49
N GLY A 140 1.83 13.95 -3.56
CA GLY A 140 2.65 15.13 -3.79
C GLY A 140 1.79 16.37 -4.08
N GLU A 141 2.06 17.07 -5.18
CA GLU A 141 1.30 18.27 -5.58
C GLU A 141 -0.18 17.98 -5.87
N LYS A 142 -0.55 16.72 -6.16
CA LYS A 142 -1.96 16.32 -6.35
C LYS A 142 -2.73 16.21 -5.02
N GLY A 143 -2.06 16.38 -3.88
CA GLY A 143 -2.63 16.25 -2.55
C GLY A 143 -2.52 14.83 -1.99
N SER A 144 -3.25 14.60 -0.89
CA SER A 144 -3.21 13.34 -0.14
C SER A 144 -4.26 12.35 -0.67
N PRO A 145 -3.92 11.07 -0.90
CA PRO A 145 -4.89 10.08 -1.36
C PRO A 145 -5.98 9.80 -0.32
N TYR A 146 -5.73 10.13 0.95
CA TYR A 146 -6.62 9.85 2.07
C TYR A 146 -7.70 10.92 2.29
N ALA A 147 -7.55 12.12 1.70
CA ALA A 147 -8.38 13.28 2.03
C ALA A 147 -9.90 13.09 1.77
N ALA A 148 -10.25 12.21 0.82
CA ALA A 148 -11.64 11.94 0.46
C ALA A 148 -12.35 10.98 1.43
N GLU A 149 -11.62 10.03 2.03
CA GLU A 149 -12.19 8.90 2.79
C GLU A 149 -11.88 8.93 4.29
N TYR A 150 -10.93 9.76 4.71
CA TYR A 150 -10.40 9.80 6.08
C TYR A 150 -10.57 11.18 6.73
N ASP A 151 -10.73 11.16 8.05
CA ASP A 151 -10.69 12.34 8.91
C ASP A 151 -9.36 12.38 9.66
N TRP A 152 -8.63 13.50 9.50
CA TRP A 152 -7.37 13.73 10.19
C TRP A 152 -7.61 13.95 11.69
N LEU A 153 -6.76 13.35 12.53
CA LEU A 153 -6.81 13.52 13.99
C LEU A 153 -6.15 14.84 14.47
N GLY A 154 -5.62 15.62 13.53
CA GLY A 154 -4.93 16.89 13.78
C GLY A 154 -4.75 17.66 12.47
N ALA A 155 -3.55 18.19 12.24
CA ALA A 155 -3.22 18.86 10.98
C ALA A 155 -3.45 17.93 9.77
N PRO A 156 -3.91 18.46 8.62
CA PRO A 156 -4.12 17.66 7.43
C PRO A 156 -2.80 17.12 6.87
N ASP A 157 -2.82 15.86 6.43
CA ASP A 157 -1.71 15.14 5.79
C ASP A 157 -0.36 15.28 6.54
N PRO A 158 -0.30 15.00 7.84
CA PRO A 158 0.90 15.24 8.63
C PRO A 158 2.01 14.24 8.30
N ARG A 159 3.25 14.65 8.51
CA ARG A 159 4.47 13.83 8.44
C ARG A 159 5.25 13.89 9.76
N PRO A 160 4.77 13.23 10.83
CA PRO A 160 5.41 13.28 12.14
C PRO A 160 6.83 12.68 12.08
N GLU A 161 7.80 13.31 12.74
CA GLU A 161 9.20 12.84 12.72
C GLU A 161 9.38 11.44 13.31
N GLY A 162 8.63 11.12 14.38
CA GLY A 162 8.71 9.82 15.05
C GLY A 162 10.12 9.54 15.58
N PHE A 163 10.67 8.37 15.23
CA PHE A 163 12.05 7.94 15.55
C PHE A 163 13.02 8.15 14.38
N GLY A 164 12.65 8.94 13.37
CA GLY A 164 13.53 9.26 12.24
C GLY A 164 13.50 8.25 11.10
N PHE A 165 12.50 7.34 11.03
CA PHE A 165 12.27 6.60 9.78
C PHE A 165 11.64 7.51 8.73
N TYR A 166 12.14 7.42 7.50
CA TYR A 166 11.78 8.34 6.43
C TYR A 166 10.91 7.73 5.33
N TYR A 167 11.19 6.49 4.92
CA TYR A 167 10.52 5.82 3.80
C TYR A 167 10.61 4.29 3.93
N LEU A 168 9.81 3.58 3.13
CA LEU A 168 9.90 2.14 2.98
C LEU A 168 10.93 1.81 1.91
N ASP A 169 12.05 1.20 2.33
CA ASP A 169 13.14 0.83 1.43
C ASP A 169 12.80 -0.41 0.60
N HIS A 170 12.42 -1.50 1.27
CA HIS A 170 12.00 -2.73 0.62
C HIS A 170 11.08 -3.56 1.50
N LEU A 171 10.45 -4.55 0.89
CA LEU A 171 9.69 -5.60 1.56
C LEU A 171 9.95 -6.93 0.87
N THR A 172 9.84 -8.03 1.62
CA THR A 172 10.14 -9.36 1.13
C THR A 172 8.87 -10.19 0.98
N HIS A 173 8.92 -11.14 0.06
CA HIS A 173 7.90 -12.16 -0.10
C HIS A 173 8.53 -13.54 0.06
N ASN A 174 8.09 -14.29 1.06
CA ASN A 174 8.43 -15.70 1.16
C ASN A 174 7.51 -16.48 0.23
N VAL A 175 8.09 -17.14 -0.77
CA VAL A 175 7.36 -17.92 -1.79
C VAL A 175 7.49 -19.41 -1.52
N ILE A 176 6.39 -20.15 -1.69
CA ILE A 176 6.42 -21.61 -1.69
C ILE A 176 7.32 -22.08 -2.85
N ARG A 177 8.11 -23.13 -2.61
CA ARG A 177 9.01 -23.73 -3.62
C ARG A 177 8.24 -23.97 -4.93
N GLY A 178 8.81 -23.48 -6.04
CA GLY A 178 8.21 -23.57 -7.38
C GLY A 178 7.43 -22.32 -7.82
N ASN A 179 7.09 -21.40 -6.90
CA ASN A 179 6.32 -20.20 -7.24
C ASN A 179 7.19 -18.95 -7.48
N MET A 180 8.51 -19.05 -7.35
CA MET A 180 9.42 -17.91 -7.54
C MET A 180 9.31 -17.34 -8.95
N ASP A 181 9.34 -18.19 -9.98
CA ASP A 181 9.27 -17.75 -11.38
C ASP A 181 7.95 -17.06 -11.70
N THR A 182 6.83 -17.54 -11.14
CA THR A 182 5.50 -16.93 -11.32
C THR A 182 5.49 -15.50 -10.81
N TRP A 183 5.94 -15.27 -9.57
CA TRP A 183 5.93 -13.94 -8.97
C TRP A 183 7.01 -13.04 -9.53
N TYR A 184 8.19 -13.60 -9.85
CA TYR A 184 9.23 -12.87 -10.58
C TYR A 184 8.70 -12.35 -11.91
N ARG A 185 8.08 -13.19 -12.74
CA ARG A 185 7.52 -12.77 -14.03
C ARG A 185 6.47 -11.68 -13.88
N PHE A 186 5.58 -11.80 -12.89
CA PHE A 186 4.62 -10.74 -12.61
C PHE A 186 5.31 -9.38 -12.36
N TYR A 187 6.31 -9.34 -11.48
CA TYR A 187 7.00 -8.09 -11.16
C TYR A 187 7.90 -7.58 -12.29
N ALA A 188 8.69 -8.46 -12.91
CA ALA A 188 9.61 -8.13 -13.99
C ALA A 188 8.88 -7.68 -15.27
N GLU A 189 7.81 -8.39 -15.67
CA GLU A 189 7.06 -8.03 -16.88
C GLU A 189 6.17 -6.81 -16.62
N THR A 190 5.45 -6.76 -15.49
CA THR A 190 4.48 -5.67 -15.25
C THR A 190 5.16 -4.36 -14.89
N PHE A 191 6.27 -4.38 -14.15
CA PHE A 191 6.87 -3.17 -13.59
C PHE A 191 8.32 -2.95 -13.99
N LYS A 192 8.93 -3.87 -14.76
CA LYS A 192 10.34 -3.84 -15.15
C LYS A 192 11.29 -3.74 -13.94
N PHE A 193 10.96 -4.49 -12.90
CA PHE A 193 11.88 -4.70 -11.76
C PHE A 193 12.93 -5.75 -12.10
#